data_AF-A0AA39A979-F1
#
_entry.id   AF-A0AA39A979-F1
#
_cell.length_a   1.000
_cell.length_b   1.000
_cell.length_c   1.000
_cell.angle_alpha   90.00
_cell.angle_beta   90.00
_cell.angle_gamma   90.00
#
_symmetry.space_group_name_H-M   'P 1'
#
loop_
_entity.id
_entity.type
_entity.pdbx_description
1 polymer ?
#
loop_
_entity_poly.entity_id
_entity_poly.type
_entity_poly.pdbx_seq_one_letter_code
_entity_poly.pdbx_strand_id
1 'polypeptide(L)'
;MATPTKLFSLCSLLMASLFAWSSSVQFDDPDWYFWFPLYASACGVNLINGIGALSLKPIDKIAKLALWLGAFLFIKVAVEDFVYGIAGFWSLDLKERVVREKFGSGLVVNSMYLQLKAASVQKDHVKRKEKKVPRYVECGMAILVVVSYGMSFGFFVLQKGEMKS
;
A
#
# COMPACT_ATOMS: atom_id res chain seq x y z
N MET A 1 -25.01 5.04 6.19
CA MET A 1 -23.69 4.50 5.83
C MET A 1 -23.86 3.46 4.73
N ALA A 2 -23.07 3.53 3.65
CA ALA A 2 -22.99 2.44 2.68
C ALA A 2 -21.90 1.48 3.18
N THR A 3 -22.24 0.22 3.35
CA THR A 3 -21.30 -0.81 3.80
C THR A 3 -20.40 -1.20 2.63
N PRO A 4 -19.06 -1.11 2.76
CA PRO A 4 -18.18 -1.76 1.79
C PRO A 4 -18.51 -3.26 1.76
N THR A 5 -18.23 -3.90 0.62
CA THR A 5 -18.34 -5.36 0.58
C THR A 5 -17.36 -5.97 1.57
N LYS A 6 -17.74 -7.14 2.13
CA LYS A 6 -16.90 -7.85 3.10
C LYS A 6 -15.49 -8.12 2.55
N LEU A 7 -15.37 -8.35 1.24
CA LEU A 7 -14.09 -8.57 0.56
C LEU A 7 -13.22 -7.30 0.57
N PHE A 8 -13.77 -6.16 0.13
CA PHE A 8 -13.01 -4.90 0.11
C PHE A 8 -12.57 -4.49 1.53
N SER A 9 -13.48 -4.63 2.50
CA SER A 9 -13.19 -4.38 3.91
C SER A 9 -12.04 -5.26 4.41
N LEU A 10 -12.10 -6.58 4.17
CA LEU A 10 -11.04 -7.52 4.53
C LEU A 10 -9.71 -7.18 3.86
N CYS A 11 -9.70 -6.94 2.53
CA CYS A 11 -8.49 -6.59 1.80
C CYS A 11 -7.87 -5.29 2.32
N SER A 12 -8.70 -4.29 2.65
CA SER A 12 -8.28 -3.03 3.25
C SER A 12 -7.63 -3.27 4.62
N LEU A 13 -8.24 -4.09 5.48
CA LEU A 13 -7.67 -4.42 6.79
C LEU A 13 -6.34 -5.18 6.68
N LEU A 14 -6.22 -6.11 5.72
CA LEU A 14 -4.98 -6.82 5.45
C LEU A 14 -3.88 -5.84 5.01
N MET A 15 -4.16 -4.95 4.05
CA MET A 15 -3.20 -3.90 3.66
C MET A 15 -2.84 -2.99 4.83
N ALA A 16 -3.79 -2.64 5.70
CA ALA A 16 -3.51 -1.85 6.90
C ALA A 16 -2.51 -2.57 7.82
N SER A 17 -2.73 -3.86 8.08
CA SER A 17 -1.81 -4.66 8.91
C SER A 17 -0.41 -4.76 8.30
N LEU A 18 -0.31 -4.89 6.98
CA LEU A 18 0.96 -4.94 6.27
C LEU A 18 1.69 -3.60 6.37
N PHE A 19 0.99 -2.47 6.19
CA PHE A 19 1.60 -1.15 6.36
C PHE A 19 1.95 -0.81 7.80
N ALA A 20 1.17 -1.30 8.78
CA ALA A 20 1.53 -1.18 10.19
C ALA A 20 2.86 -1.89 10.47
N TRP A 21 3.00 -3.12 9.98
CA TRP A 21 4.26 -3.87 10.07
C TRP A 21 5.42 -3.15 9.36
N SER A 22 5.20 -2.67 8.13
CA SER A 22 6.20 -1.88 7.40
C SER A 22 6.61 -0.62 8.16
N SER A 23 5.66 0.06 8.82
CA SER A 23 5.98 1.25 9.62
C SER A 23 6.81 0.93 10.86
N SER A 24 6.62 -0.23 11.49
CA SER A 24 7.35 -0.58 12.71
C SER A 24 8.81 -0.94 12.42
N VAL A 25 9.08 -1.63 11.31
CA VAL A 25 10.46 -2.01 10.94
C VAL A 25 11.28 -0.83 10.40
N GLN A 26 10.61 0.27 10.03
CA GLN A 26 11.24 1.39 9.37
C GLN A 26 12.03 2.30 10.32
N PHE A 27 11.80 2.21 11.64
CA PHE A 27 12.50 3.04 12.62
C PHE A 27 14.00 2.77 12.70
N ASP A 28 14.44 1.60 12.22
CA ASP A 28 15.86 1.23 12.20
C ASP A 28 16.61 1.80 10.98
N ASP A 29 15.91 2.40 10.01
CA ASP A 29 16.52 2.94 8.79
C ASP A 29 16.87 4.43 8.93
N PRO A 30 17.97 4.90 8.30
CA PRO A 30 18.38 6.31 8.39
C PRO A 30 17.34 7.27 7.79
N ASP A 31 16.55 6.84 6.80
CA ASP A 31 15.50 7.64 6.16
C ASP A 31 14.10 7.44 6.77
N TRP A 32 14.01 6.88 7.98
CA TRP A 32 12.75 6.54 8.64
C TRP A 32 11.73 7.69 8.64
N TYR A 33 12.19 8.93 8.73
CA TYR A 33 11.36 10.14 8.83
C TYR A 33 10.49 10.40 7.59
N PHE A 34 10.84 9.87 6.42
CA PHE A 34 9.98 9.93 5.24
C PHE A 34 9.08 8.70 5.10
N TRP A 35 9.64 7.53 5.41
CA TRP A 35 8.98 6.25 5.22
C TRP A 35 7.93 5.93 6.29
N PHE A 36 8.20 6.28 7.55
CA PHE A 36 7.26 6.09 8.65
C PHE A 36 5.95 6.87 8.43
N PRO A 37 5.96 8.18 8.13
CA PRO A 37 4.71 8.90 7.84
C PRO A 37 3.97 8.36 6.62
N LEU A 38 4.70 7.88 5.60
CA LEU A 38 4.08 7.25 4.42
C LEU A 38 3.31 5.99 4.81
N TYR A 39 3.96 5.03 5.49
CA TYR A 39 3.32 3.77 5.87
C TYR A 39 2.24 3.96 6.94
N ALA A 40 2.47 4.84 7.92
CA ALA A 40 1.50 5.14 8.96
C ALA A 40 0.21 5.78 8.38
N SER A 41 0.35 6.74 7.45
CA SER A 41 -0.81 7.34 6.79
C SER A 41 -1.54 6.34 5.89
N ALA A 42 -0.81 5.50 5.15
CA ALA A 42 -1.39 4.42 4.35
C ALA A 42 -2.15 3.40 5.22
N CYS A 43 -1.58 3.03 6.36
CA CYS A 43 -2.21 2.18 7.37
C CYS A 43 -3.53 2.79 7.86
N GLY A 44 -3.51 4.06 8.30
CA GLY A 44 -4.71 4.75 8.80
C GLY A 44 -5.83 4.81 7.76
N VAL A 45 -5.52 5.16 6.51
CA VAL A 45 -6.52 5.20 5.42
C VAL A 45 -7.14 3.82 5.19
N ASN A 46 -6.31 2.77 5.11
CA ASN A 46 -6.79 1.40 4.91
C ASN A 46 -7.58 0.85 6.11
N LEU A 47 -7.19 1.21 7.34
CA LEU A 47 -7.89 0.80 8.55
C LEU A 47 -9.29 1.42 8.61
N ILE A 48 -9.38 2.74 8.41
CA ILE A 48 -10.65 3.46 8.54
C ILE A 48 -11.62 3.05 7.42
N ASN A 49 -11.13 2.89 6.18
CA ASN A 49 -11.95 2.38 5.09
C ASN A 49 -12.30 0.90 5.29
N GLY A 50 -11.42 0.11 5.90
CA GLY A 50 -11.65 -1.31 6.23
C GLY A 50 -12.77 -1.53 7.24
N ILE A 51 -12.89 -0.67 8.25
CA ILE A 51 -13.95 -0.77 9.28
C ILE A 51 -15.31 -0.23 8.77
N GLY A 52 -15.38 0.25 7.54
CA GLY A 52 -16.63 0.70 6.92
C GLY A 52 -16.91 2.19 7.07
N ALA A 53 -15.96 2.97 7.57
CA ALA A 53 -16.01 4.43 7.58
C ALA A 53 -15.45 5.02 6.27
N LEU A 54 -15.90 4.49 5.11
CA LEU A 54 -15.49 5.03 3.82
C LEU A 54 -15.86 6.52 3.71
N SER A 55 -14.87 7.32 3.34
CA SER A 55 -15.03 8.70 2.87
C SER A 55 -15.41 9.74 3.94
N LEU A 56 -14.58 9.88 4.99
CA LEU A 56 -14.46 11.16 5.70
C LEU A 56 -13.60 12.14 4.86
N LYS A 57 -14.08 13.38 4.68
CA LYS A 57 -13.34 14.46 3.98
C LYS A 57 -11.85 14.59 4.38
N PRO A 58 -11.45 14.48 5.66
CA PRO A 58 -10.03 14.51 6.02
C PRO A 58 -9.23 13.29 5.51
N ILE A 59 -9.84 12.11 5.45
CA ILE A 59 -9.17 10.87 5.01
C ILE A 59 -8.83 10.95 3.53
N ASP A 60 -9.71 11.50 2.69
CA ASP A 60 -9.41 11.73 1.28
C ASP A 60 -8.20 12.64 1.07
N LYS A 61 -8.05 13.67 1.92
CA LYS A 61 -6.88 14.57 1.86
C LYS A 61 -5.61 13.83 2.27
N ILE A 62 -5.68 13.05 3.36
CA ILE A 62 -4.56 12.24 3.84
C ILE A 62 -4.16 11.21 2.78
N ALA A 63 -5.12 10.53 2.15
CA ALA A 63 -4.87 9.56 1.10
C ALA A 63 -4.21 10.20 -0.13
N LYS A 64 -4.62 11.42 -0.52
CA LYS A 64 -3.95 12.17 -1.59
C LYS A 64 -2.52 12.56 -1.21
N LEU A 65 -2.30 13.05 0.00
CA LEU A 65 -0.97 13.40 0.49
C LEU A 65 -0.06 12.16 0.52
N ALA A 66 -0.56 11.04 1.05
CA ALA A 66 0.16 9.76 1.08
C ALA A 66 0.46 9.25 -0.33
N LEU A 67 -0.46 9.43 -1.29
CA LEU A 67 -0.24 9.09 -2.69
C LEU A 67 0.88 9.93 -3.32
N TRP A 68 0.87 11.25 -3.09
CA TRP A 68 1.93 12.15 -3.57
C TRP A 68 3.28 11.83 -2.93
N LEU A 69 3.31 11.62 -1.62
CA LEU A 69 4.51 11.23 -0.89
C LEU A 69 5.05 9.87 -1.36
N GLY A 70 4.15 8.90 -1.56
CA GLY A 70 4.51 7.57 -2.07
C GLY A 70 5.09 7.63 -3.48
N ALA A 71 4.49 8.43 -4.37
CA ALA A 71 5.02 8.64 -5.72
C ALA A 71 6.38 9.35 -5.71
N PHE A 72 6.54 10.37 -4.85
CA PHE A 72 7.82 11.05 -4.68
C PHE A 72 8.92 10.10 -4.20
N LEU A 73 8.65 9.28 -3.18
CA LEU A 73 9.60 8.30 -2.66
C LEU A 73 9.89 7.18 -3.67
N PHE A 74 8.89 6.74 -4.43
CA PHE A 74 9.10 5.79 -5.52
C PHE A 74 10.07 6.33 -6.57
N ILE A 75 9.91 7.60 -6.97
CA ILE A 75 10.83 8.27 -7.90
C ILE A 75 12.22 8.41 -7.28
N LYS A 76 12.33 8.84 -6.01
CA LYS A 76 13.62 8.94 -5.29
C LYS A 76 14.38 7.63 -5.39
N VAL A 77 13.73 6.53 -5.01
CA VAL A 77 14.35 5.20 -4.99
C VAL A 77 14.69 4.72 -6.40
N ALA A 78 13.85 5.01 -7.40
CA ALA A 78 14.16 4.69 -8.80
C ALA A 78 15.38 5.46 -9.33
N VAL A 79 15.58 6.71 -8.90
CA VAL A 79 16.78 7.49 -9.23
C VAL A 79 18.00 6.93 -8.50
N GLU A 80 17.87 6.56 -7.23
CA GLU A 80 18.95 5.95 -6.44
C GLU A 80 19.42 4.63 -7.08
N ASP A 81 18.48 3.77 -7.47
CA ASP A 81 18.73 2.52 -8.21
C ASP A 81 19.51 2.78 -9.51
N PHE A 82 19.09 3.80 -10.27
CA PHE A 82 19.72 4.17 -11.53
C PHE A 82 21.13 4.76 -11.36
N VAL A 83 21.34 5.61 -10.34
CA VAL A 83 22.61 6.31 -10.11
C VAL A 83 23.67 5.38 -9.54
N TYR A 84 23.30 4.54 -8.55
CA TYR A 84 24.25 3.66 -7.89
C TYR A 84 24.41 2.30 -8.58
N GLY A 85 23.52 1.95 -9.52
CA GLY A 85 23.60 0.71 -10.29
C GLY A 85 23.55 -0.56 -9.43
N ILE A 86 22.91 -0.48 -8.25
CA ILE A 86 22.93 -1.54 -7.22
C ILE A 86 22.09 -2.74 -7.64
N ALA A 87 20.93 -2.48 -8.23
CA ALA A 87 20.02 -3.51 -8.68
C ALA A 87 19.52 -3.13 -10.09
N GLY A 88 19.46 -4.08 -11.03
CA GLY A 88 18.79 -3.80 -12.31
C GLY A 88 17.35 -3.35 -12.05
N PHE A 89 16.74 -2.58 -12.97
CA PHE A 89 15.38 -2.04 -12.78
C PHE A 89 14.30 -3.11 -12.47
N TRP A 90 14.58 -4.38 -12.82
CA TRP A 90 13.75 -5.57 -12.56
C TRP A 90 14.28 -6.47 -11.43
N SER A 91 15.36 -6.10 -10.73
CA SER A 91 15.90 -6.94 -9.67
C SER A 91 14.88 -7.09 -8.55
N LEU A 92 14.58 -8.34 -8.19
CA LEU A 92 13.64 -8.70 -7.13
C LEU A 92 14.36 -9.11 -5.85
N ASP A 93 15.65 -8.76 -5.71
CA ASP A 93 16.39 -9.10 -4.50
C ASP A 93 15.96 -8.17 -3.34
N LEU A 94 14.99 -8.64 -2.57
CA LEU A 94 14.46 -7.94 -1.39
C LEU A 94 15.49 -7.85 -0.23
N LYS A 95 16.67 -8.47 -0.34
CA LYS A 95 17.79 -8.16 0.57
C LYS A 95 18.27 -6.73 0.37
N GLU A 96 18.20 -6.24 -0.86
CA GLU A 96 18.56 -4.86 -1.18
C GLU A 96 17.53 -3.89 -0.65
N ARG A 97 18.02 -2.85 0.04
CA ARG A 97 17.18 -1.81 0.63
C ARG A 97 16.36 -1.09 -0.44
N VAL A 98 16.99 -0.74 -1.56
CA VAL A 98 16.39 -0.03 -2.70
C VAL A 98 15.20 -0.79 -3.28
N VAL A 99 15.33 -2.12 -3.39
CA VAL A 99 14.24 -2.98 -3.90
C VAL A 99 13.06 -2.97 -2.93
N ARG A 100 13.29 -3.15 -1.62
CA ARG A 100 12.19 -3.10 -0.62
C ARG A 100 11.49 -1.75 -0.60
N GLU A 101 12.24 -0.66 -0.65
CA GLU A 101 11.70 0.70 -0.64
C GLU A 101 10.87 1.00 -1.90
N LYS A 102 11.31 0.52 -3.07
CA LYS A 102 10.60 0.63 -4.35
C LYS A 102 9.28 -0.16 -4.33
N PHE A 103 9.32 -1.39 -3.83
CA PHE A 103 8.12 -2.21 -3.69
C PHE A 103 7.15 -1.63 -2.66
N GLY A 104 7.64 -1.24 -1.49
CA GLY A 104 6.82 -0.68 -0.43
C GLY A 104 6.12 0.62 -0.83
N SER A 105 6.86 1.59 -1.40
CA SER A 105 6.25 2.81 -1.94
C SER A 105 5.27 2.52 -3.08
N GLY A 106 5.59 1.60 -3.98
CA GLY A 106 4.69 1.17 -5.06
C GLY A 106 3.38 0.58 -4.53
N LEU A 107 3.43 -0.26 -3.48
CA LEU A 107 2.25 -0.82 -2.84
C LEU A 107 1.38 0.26 -2.19
N VAL A 108 2.00 1.25 -1.54
CA VAL A 108 1.27 2.39 -0.96
C VAL A 108 0.55 3.20 -2.04
N VAL A 109 1.23 3.52 -3.15
CA VAL A 109 0.62 4.28 -4.27
C VAL A 109 -0.58 3.55 -4.84
N ASN A 110 -0.45 2.25 -5.14
CA ASN A 110 -1.55 1.44 -5.66
C ASN A 110 -2.71 1.32 -4.68
N SER A 111 -2.42 1.12 -3.39
CA SER A 111 -3.43 1.07 -2.33
C SER A 111 -4.20 2.39 -2.23
N MET A 112 -3.49 3.52 -2.14
CA MET A 112 -4.13 4.84 -2.02
C MET A 112 -4.94 5.19 -3.28
N TYR A 113 -4.45 4.84 -4.47
CA TYR A 113 -5.18 5.03 -5.71
C TYR A 113 -6.52 4.28 -5.71
N LEU A 114 -6.50 2.99 -5.33
CA LEU A 114 -7.72 2.17 -5.24
C LEU A 114 -8.69 2.70 -4.17
N GLN A 115 -8.17 3.13 -3.01
CA GLN A 115 -8.97 3.72 -1.93
C GLN A 115 -9.64 5.04 -2.37
N LEU A 116 -8.92 5.92 -3.07
CA LEU A 116 -9.46 7.16 -3.60
C LEU A 116 -10.51 6.92 -4.70
N LYS A 117 -10.29 5.89 -5.54
CA LYS A 117 -11.24 5.49 -6.58
C LYS A 117 -12.51 4.85 -5.98
N ALA A 118 -12.37 4.10 -4.90
CA ALA A 118 -13.51 3.62 -4.12
C ALA A 118 -14.35 4.80 -3.57
N ALA A 119 -13.67 5.79 -2.98
CA ALA A 119 -14.32 6.97 -2.40
C ALA A 119 -14.99 7.87 -3.45
N SER A 120 -14.36 8.08 -4.62
CA SER A 120 -14.94 8.90 -5.70
C SER A 120 -16.19 8.25 -6.28
N VAL A 121 -16.11 6.96 -6.61
CA VAL A 121 -17.25 6.20 -7.16
C VAL A 121 -18.39 6.16 -6.15
N GLN A 122 -18.10 5.97 -4.87
CA GLN A 122 -19.13 6.02 -3.84
C GLN A 122 -19.83 7.38 -3.74
N LYS A 123 -19.11 8.51 -3.87
CA LYS A 123 -19.71 9.85 -3.86
C LYS A 123 -20.70 10.03 -5.01
N ASP A 124 -20.37 9.51 -6.19
CA ASP A 124 -21.25 9.57 -7.36
C ASP A 124 -22.47 8.64 -7.21
N HIS A 125 -22.28 7.44 -6.65
CA HIS A 125 -23.35 6.47 -6.42
C HIS A 125 -24.31 6.88 -5.29
N VAL A 126 -23.83 7.54 -4.23
CA VAL A 126 -24.70 8.15 -3.20
C VAL A 126 -25.63 9.21 -3.80
N LYS A 127 -25.17 9.97 -4.80
CA LYS A 127 -26.04 10.89 -5.56
C LYS A 127 -27.07 10.16 -6.43
N ARG A 128 -26.78 8.91 -6.83
CA ARG A 128 -27.57 8.12 -7.80
C ARG A 128 -28.38 6.96 -7.19
N LYS A 129 -28.45 6.84 -5.85
CA LYS A 129 -29.18 5.81 -5.06
C LYS A 129 -28.69 4.35 -5.18
N GLU A 130 -27.59 4.06 -5.87
CA GLU A 130 -26.94 2.74 -5.84
C GLU A 130 -25.81 2.73 -4.79
N LYS A 131 -25.56 1.59 -4.14
CA LYS A 131 -24.66 1.53 -2.95
C LYS A 131 -23.68 0.34 -2.99
N LYS A 132 -23.02 0.10 -4.13
CA LYS A 132 -22.01 -0.97 -4.21
C LYS A 132 -20.67 -0.41 -4.69
N VAL A 133 -19.59 -0.85 -4.06
CA VAL A 133 -18.22 -0.62 -4.54
C VAL A 133 -18.10 -1.31 -5.91
N PRO A 134 -17.49 -0.67 -6.91
CA PRO A 134 -17.36 -1.28 -8.22
C PRO A 134 -16.42 -2.49 -8.17
N ARG A 135 -16.82 -3.56 -8.87
CA ARG A 135 -16.14 -4.87 -8.85
C ARG A 135 -14.65 -4.80 -9.23
N TYR A 136 -14.25 -3.87 -10.10
CA TYR A 136 -12.84 -3.70 -10.48
C TYR A 136 -11.97 -3.16 -9.34
N VAL A 137 -12.51 -2.33 -8.43
CA VAL A 137 -11.77 -1.83 -7.26
C VAL A 137 -11.57 -2.96 -6.25
N GLU A 138 -12.58 -3.81 -6.08
CA GLU A 138 -12.51 -4.99 -5.22
C GLU A 138 -11.47 -5.98 -5.73
N CYS A 139 -11.52 -6.32 -7.03
CA CYS A 139 -10.50 -7.16 -7.66
C CYS A 139 -9.11 -6.53 -7.55
N GLY A 140 -8.99 -5.22 -7.78
CA GLY A 140 -7.71 -4.50 -7.65
C GLY A 140 -7.12 -4.61 -6.25
N MET A 141 -7.93 -4.39 -5.21
CA MET A 141 -7.48 -4.55 -3.81
C MET A 141 -7.14 -5.99 -3.47
N ALA A 142 -7.90 -6.97 -3.96
CA ALA A 142 -7.62 -8.38 -3.74
C ALA A 142 -6.30 -8.80 -4.40
N ILE A 143 -6.06 -8.39 -5.64
CA ILE A 143 -4.79 -8.62 -6.34
C ILE A 143 -3.64 -7.96 -5.58
N LEU A 144 -3.83 -6.73 -5.12
CA LEU A 144 -2.82 -6.01 -4.35
C LEU A 144 -2.43 -6.77 -3.08
N VAL A 145 -3.41 -7.30 -2.33
CA VAL A 145 -3.16 -8.13 -1.13
C VAL A 145 -2.41 -9.41 -1.50
N VAL A 146 -2.87 -10.15 -2.52
CA VAL A 146 -2.23 -11.40 -2.95
C VAL A 146 -0.77 -11.16 -3.35
N VAL A 147 -0.50 -10.11 -4.12
CA VAL A 147 0.85 -9.73 -4.53
C VAL A 147 1.70 -9.34 -3.31
N SER A 148 1.17 -8.49 -2.43
CA SER A 148 1.91 -8.02 -1.24
C SER A 148 2.31 -9.17 -0.32
N TYR A 149 1.35 -9.99 0.10
CA TYR A 149 1.60 -11.12 0.98
C TYR A 149 2.36 -12.25 0.29
N GLY A 150 2.11 -12.47 -1.01
CA GLY A 150 2.84 -13.45 -1.81
C GLY A 150 4.33 -13.13 -1.89
N MET A 151 4.68 -11.85 -2.10
CA MET A 151 6.07 -11.41 -2.06
C MET A 151 6.69 -11.54 -0.66
N SER A 152 5.97 -11.13 0.39
CA SER A 152 6.44 -11.30 1.77
C SER A 152 6.69 -12.76 2.14
N PHE A 153 5.78 -13.66 1.74
CA PHE A 153 5.90 -15.10 1.97
C PHE A 153 7.05 -15.71 1.15
N GLY A 154 7.15 -15.35 -0.13
CA GLY A 154 8.25 -15.80 -0.99
C GLY A 154 9.62 -15.44 -0.41
N PHE A 155 9.76 -14.21 0.09
CA PHE A 155 10.99 -13.79 0.77
C PHE A 155 11.28 -14.61 2.02
N PHE A 156 10.29 -14.81 2.90
CA PHE A 156 10.47 -15.58 4.12
C PHE A 156 10.91 -17.03 3.83
N VAL A 157 10.34 -17.67 2.82
CA VAL A 157 10.70 -19.03 2.41
C VAL A 157 12.13 -19.07 1.84
N LEU A 158 12.48 -18.12 0.97
CA LEU A 158 13.83 -18.04 0.38
C LEU A 158 14.91 -17.77 1.43
N GLN A 159 14.66 -16.82 2.35
CA GLN A 159 15.59 -16.47 3.43
C GLN A 159 15.84 -17.66 4.37
N LYS A 160 14.81 -18.46 4.65
CA LYS A 160 14.93 -19.67 5.47
C LYS A 160 15.64 -20.83 4.77
N GLY A 161 15.62 -20.85 3.43
CA GLY A 161 16.38 -21.79 2.61
C GLY A 161 17.88 -21.54 2.71
N GLU A 162 18.31 -20.28 2.71
CA GLU A 162 19.73 -19.94 2.83
C GLU A 162 20.29 -20.08 4.25
N MET A 163 19.49 -19.87 5.30
CA MET A 163 19.92 -20.08 6.69
C MET A 163 20.14 -21.56 7.07
N LYS A 164 19.76 -22.51 6.20
CA LYS A 164 19.90 -23.95 6.41
C LYS A 164 21.01 -24.59 5.57
N SER A 165 21.76 -23.80 4.81
CA SER A 165 22.88 -24.28 3.99
C SER A 165 24.23 -23.99 4.61
#